data_AF-A0A3R5TMN1-F1
#
_entry.id   AF-A0A3R5TMN1-F1
#
_cell.length_a   1.000
_cell.length_b   1.000
_cell.length_c   1.000
_cell.angle_alpha   90.00
_cell.angle_beta   90.00
_cell.angle_gamma   90.00
#
_symmetry.space_group_name_H-M   'P 1'
#
loop_
_entity.id
_entity.type
_entity.pdbx_description
1 polymer ?
#
loop_
_entity_poly.entity_id
_entity_poly.type
_entity_poly.pdbx_seq_one_letter_code
_entity_poly.pdbx_strand_id
1 'polypeptide(L)'
;KTKYLENRTYFFCILEYSTDIGNVRFTLVRGSLTKQVCDVVVNETLENLDMSKSPMSKELCAAAGPGLHLSLKQNVGDKIEYGHIAVTGNADLTNCKAVYHGALPLYKESTKIECRQAINIFLMQCFMEATESGYHSISLPPLGTDLKGYSAELSAEAIQ
;
A
#
# COMPACT_ATOMS: atom_id res chain seq x y z
N LYS A 1 -40.32 13.19 7.99
CA LYS A 1 -39.43 14.30 7.53
C LYS A 1 -38.16 14.11 8.33
N THR A 2 -37.07 13.56 7.77
CA THR A 2 -36.20 14.26 6.83
C THR A 2 -35.51 13.25 5.88
N LYS A 3 -35.97 13.20 4.62
CA LYS A 3 -35.17 12.79 3.46
C LYS A 3 -34.55 14.08 2.94
N TYR A 4 -33.29 14.36 3.27
CA TYR A 4 -32.37 15.35 2.69
C TYR A 4 -31.07 15.09 3.47
N LEU A 5 -30.16 14.24 3.01
CA LEU A 5 -29.10 14.57 2.05
C LEU A 5 -28.58 13.27 1.40
N GLU A 6 -29.22 12.86 0.31
CA GLU A 6 -28.57 11.99 -0.69
C GLU A 6 -27.72 12.90 -1.59
N ASN A 7 -26.53 12.44 -1.97
CA ASN A 7 -25.65 12.97 -3.03
C ASN A 7 -24.76 14.19 -2.74
N ARG A 8 -23.97 14.12 -1.65
CA ARG A 8 -22.59 14.65 -1.69
C ARG A 8 -21.65 13.65 -1.05
N THR A 9 -20.94 12.88 -1.88
CA THR A 9 -19.84 12.04 -1.40
C THR A 9 -18.70 12.96 -1.01
N TYR A 10 -18.72 13.43 0.23
CA TYR A 10 -17.52 13.93 0.85
C TYR A 10 -16.66 12.71 1.19
N PHE A 11 -15.73 12.37 0.30
CA PHE A 11 -14.76 11.30 0.49
C PHE A 11 -13.72 11.76 1.51
N PHE A 12 -14.04 11.65 2.80
CA PHE A 12 -13.11 11.93 3.88
C PHE A 12 -12.32 10.65 4.22
N CYS A 13 -11.01 10.79 4.40
CA CYS A 13 -10.24 9.83 5.19
C CYS A 13 -10.61 10.05 6.66
N ILE A 14 -11.13 9.01 7.30
CA ILE A 14 -11.60 9.05 8.69
C ILE A 14 -10.55 8.35 9.56
N LEU A 15 -9.97 9.07 10.51
CA LEU A 15 -9.13 8.48 11.54
C LEU A 15 -10.02 7.64 12.47
N GLU A 16 -9.87 6.32 12.42
CA GLU A 16 -10.65 5.38 13.23
C GLU A 16 -9.94 5.09 14.57
N TYR A 17 -8.61 4.99 14.56
CA TYR A 17 -7.80 4.72 15.75
C TYR A 17 -6.42 5.37 15.63
N SER A 18 -5.84 5.77 16.75
CA SER A 18 -4.47 6.29 16.83
C SER A 18 -3.82 5.83 18.14
N THR A 19 -2.56 5.43 18.06
CA THR A 19 -1.73 5.15 19.23
C THR A 19 -0.29 5.54 18.95
N ASP A 20 0.46 5.85 20.00
CA ASP A 20 1.90 6.10 19.89
C ASP A 20 2.64 4.89 20.47
N ILE A 21 3.66 4.39 19.75
CA ILE A 21 4.59 3.36 20.21
C ILE A 21 5.99 3.96 20.14
N GLY A 22 6.57 4.27 21.29
CA GLY A 22 7.82 5.03 21.35
C GLY A 22 7.66 6.43 20.74
N ASN A 23 8.45 6.74 19.73
CA ASN A 23 8.40 7.99 18.97
C ASN A 23 7.62 7.89 17.64
N VAL A 24 6.94 6.77 17.38
CA VAL A 24 6.19 6.53 16.16
C VAL A 24 4.69 6.56 16.46
N ARG A 25 3.94 7.34 15.67
CA ARG A 25 2.48 7.35 15.70
C ARG A 25 1.91 6.38 14.70
N PHE A 26 1.10 5.45 15.17
CA PHE A 26 0.32 4.53 14.36
C PHE A 26 -1.12 5.05 14.26
N THR A 27 -1.64 5.10 13.04
CA THR A 27 -3.01 5.53 12.77
C THR A 27 -3.71 4.53 11.87
N LEU A 28 -4.89 4.08 12.28
CA LEU A 28 -5.81 3.35 11.43
C LEU A 28 -6.76 4.36 10.79
N VAL A 29 -6.73 4.43 9.46
CA VAL A 29 -7.53 5.40 8.71
C VAL A 29 -8.41 4.64 7.73
N ARG A 30 -9.72 4.86 7.81
CA ARG A 30 -10.66 4.39 6.81
C ARG A 30 -10.74 5.41 5.68
N GLY A 31 -10.36 5.01 4.48
CA GLY A 31 -10.40 5.91 3.31
C GLY A 31 -9.67 5.33 2.11
N SER A 32 -9.50 6.16 1.08
CA SER A 32 -8.71 5.82 -0.10
C SER A 32 -7.24 6.14 0.13
N LEU A 33 -6.37 5.22 -0.24
CA LEU A 33 -4.92 5.42 -0.22
C LEU A 33 -4.48 6.59 -1.11
N THR A 34 -5.20 6.83 -2.21
CA THR A 34 -4.93 7.95 -3.15
C THR A 34 -5.23 9.33 -2.58
N LYS A 35 -5.81 9.41 -1.38
CA LYS A 35 -6.14 10.65 -0.67
C LYS A 35 -5.33 10.84 0.61
N GLN A 36 -4.49 9.87 0.99
CA GLN A 36 -3.67 9.96 2.18
C GLN A 36 -2.51 10.93 1.97
N VAL A 37 -2.33 11.88 2.90
CA VAL A 37 -1.20 12.80 2.86
C VAL A 37 -0.08 12.22 3.70
N CYS A 38 0.95 11.71 3.05
CA CYS A 38 2.13 11.11 3.67
C CYS A 38 3.33 11.19 2.70
N ASP A 39 4.54 10.95 3.18
CA ASP A 39 5.71 10.98 2.33
C ASP A 39 5.73 9.78 1.36
N VAL A 40 5.35 8.61 1.85
CA VAL A 40 5.37 7.35 1.10
C VAL A 40 3.99 6.71 1.08
N VAL A 41 3.55 6.32 -0.12
CA VAL A 41 2.38 5.44 -0.31
C VAL A 41 2.86 4.05 -0.70
N VAL A 42 2.38 3.02 0.00
CA VAL A 42 2.71 1.62 -0.30
C VAL A 42 1.64 1.01 -1.20
N ASN A 43 2.05 0.41 -2.30
CA ASN A 43 1.19 -0.29 -3.23
C ASN A 43 1.48 -1.79 -3.23
N GLU A 44 0.50 -2.60 -2.86
CA GLU A 44 0.55 -4.02 -3.15
C GLU A 44 0.18 -4.26 -4.63
N THR A 45 1.08 -4.88 -5.37
CA THR A 45 0.92 -5.25 -6.78
C THR A 45 1.12 -6.76 -6.98
N LEU A 46 0.94 -7.20 -8.23
CA LEU A 46 1.27 -8.55 -8.64
C LEU A 46 2.77 -8.68 -8.91
N GLU A 47 3.31 -9.91 -8.85
CA GLU A 47 4.73 -10.13 -9.10
C GLU A 47 5.16 -9.68 -10.50
N ASN A 48 4.26 -9.71 -11.49
CA ASN A 48 4.50 -9.22 -12.84
C ASN A 48 4.32 -7.70 -13.01
N LEU A 49 4.14 -6.98 -11.90
CA LEU A 49 3.96 -5.53 -11.82
C LEU A 49 2.73 -4.99 -12.56
N ASP A 50 1.79 -5.85 -12.97
CA ASP A 50 0.58 -5.44 -13.69
C ASP A 50 -0.41 -4.72 -12.77
N MET A 51 -0.31 -3.38 -12.76
CA MET A 51 -1.18 -2.51 -11.97
C MET A 51 -2.64 -2.50 -12.47
N SER A 52 -2.93 -3.12 -13.62
CA SER A 52 -4.28 -3.25 -14.19
C SER A 52 -5.07 -4.46 -13.66
N LYS A 53 -4.54 -5.20 -12.68
CA LYS A 53 -5.22 -6.39 -12.12
C LYS A 53 -5.68 -6.19 -10.69
N SER A 54 -4.85 -5.60 -9.83
CA SER A 54 -5.24 -5.27 -8.45
C SER A 54 -6.19 -4.07 -8.42
N PRO A 55 -7.36 -4.13 -7.76
CA PRO A 55 -8.27 -2.99 -7.61
C PRO A 55 -7.57 -1.76 -7.02
N MET A 56 -6.72 -1.96 -6.01
CA MET A 56 -5.98 -0.89 -5.38
C MET A 56 -4.90 -0.30 -6.28
N SER A 57 -4.11 -1.15 -6.97
CA SER A 57 -3.14 -0.65 -7.94
C SER A 57 -3.79 0.13 -9.08
N LYS A 58 -4.99 -0.27 -9.52
CA LYS A 58 -5.76 0.46 -10.53
C LYS A 58 -6.17 1.84 -10.04
N GLU A 59 -6.71 1.93 -8.83
CA GLU A 59 -7.12 3.21 -8.23
C GLU A 59 -5.91 4.15 -8.11
N LEU A 60 -4.78 3.62 -7.65
CA LEU A 60 -3.53 4.36 -7.54
C LEU A 60 -3.01 4.85 -8.90
N CYS A 61 -3.01 3.97 -9.92
CA CYS A 61 -2.58 4.34 -11.27
C CYS A 61 -3.53 5.36 -11.93
N ALA A 62 -4.83 5.27 -11.64
CA ALA A 62 -5.81 6.25 -12.11
C ALA A 62 -5.58 7.64 -11.49
N ALA A 63 -5.14 7.70 -10.23
CA ALA A 63 -4.83 8.96 -9.55
C ALA A 63 -3.44 9.52 -9.93
N ALA A 64 -2.43 8.66 -10.06
CA ALA A 64 -1.04 9.04 -10.32
C ALA A 64 -0.70 9.21 -11.81
N GLY A 65 -1.64 8.87 -12.70
CA GLY A 65 -1.43 8.86 -14.14
C GLY A 65 -0.60 7.66 -14.64
N PRO A 66 -0.55 7.46 -15.97
CA PRO A 66 0.14 6.32 -16.58
C PRO A 66 1.67 6.33 -16.35
N GLY A 67 2.24 7.48 -16.01
CA GLY A 67 3.66 7.64 -15.71
C GLY A 67 4.14 6.74 -14.57
N LEU A 68 3.28 6.46 -13.58
CA LEU A 68 3.61 5.60 -12.44
C LEU A 68 3.94 4.17 -12.89
N HIS A 69 3.07 3.55 -13.68
CA HIS A 69 3.28 2.17 -14.14
C HIS A 69 4.45 2.08 -15.14
N LEU A 70 4.62 3.10 -15.99
CA LEU A 70 5.76 3.18 -16.92
C LEU A 70 7.09 3.24 -16.16
N SER A 71 7.21 4.12 -15.16
CA SER A 71 8.41 4.23 -14.33
C SER A 71 8.69 2.93 -13.57
N LEU A 72 7.65 2.29 -13.01
CA LEU A 72 7.78 1.01 -12.33
C LEU A 72 8.38 -0.07 -13.24
N LYS A 73 7.84 -0.21 -14.46
CA LYS A 73 8.33 -1.18 -15.45
C LYS A 73 9.75 -0.87 -15.93
N GLN A 74 10.11 0.41 -16.07
CA GLN A 74 11.45 0.83 -16.46
C GLN A 74 12.50 0.53 -15.38
N ASN A 75 12.17 0.72 -14.09
CA ASN A 75 13.11 0.55 -12.99
C ASN A 75 13.38 -0.92 -12.64
N VAL A 76 12.37 -1.78 -12.77
CA VAL A 76 12.42 -3.18 -12.27
C VAL A 76 12.48 -4.20 -13.41
N GLY A 77 11.92 -3.87 -14.58
CA GLY A 77 11.68 -4.82 -15.66
C GLY A 77 10.34 -5.54 -15.50
N ASP A 78 10.34 -6.86 -15.67
CA ASP A 78 9.09 -7.62 -15.80
C ASP A 78 8.55 -8.20 -14.50
N LYS A 79 9.39 -8.38 -13.48
CA LYS A 79 9.00 -9.08 -12.25
C LYS A 79 9.69 -8.54 -11.00
N ILE A 80 8.97 -8.57 -9.88
CA ILE A 80 9.52 -8.39 -8.54
C ILE A 80 9.41 -9.69 -7.73
N GLU A 81 10.40 -9.93 -6.87
CA GLU A 81 10.35 -11.05 -5.93
C GLU A 81 9.35 -10.79 -4.80
N TYR A 82 8.73 -11.86 -4.30
CA TYR A 82 7.81 -11.73 -3.19
C TYR A 82 8.52 -11.19 -1.95
N GLY A 83 7.86 -10.27 -1.27
CA GLY A 83 8.40 -9.59 -0.10
C GLY A 83 9.39 -8.45 -0.42
N HIS A 84 9.79 -8.27 -1.68
CA HIS A 84 10.70 -7.19 -2.04
C HIS A 84 9.94 -5.92 -2.47
N ILE A 85 10.62 -4.77 -2.36
CA ILE A 85 10.11 -3.48 -2.81
C ILE A 85 10.75 -3.00 -4.10
N ALA A 86 9.98 -2.25 -4.88
CA ALA A 86 10.43 -1.40 -5.96
C ALA A 86 10.01 0.04 -5.67
N VAL A 87 10.90 0.99 -5.92
CA VAL A 87 10.67 2.40 -5.62
C VAL A 87 10.43 3.17 -6.92
N THR A 88 9.41 4.02 -6.90
CA THR A 88 9.17 5.04 -7.93
C THR A 88 8.91 6.40 -7.28
N GLY A 89 9.00 7.46 -8.08
CA GLY A 89 8.49 8.77 -7.69
C GLY A 89 6.96 8.77 -7.60
N ASN A 90 6.39 9.92 -7.25
CA ASN A 90 4.94 10.06 -7.10
C ASN A 90 4.16 10.16 -8.44
N ALA A 91 4.83 10.39 -9.57
CA ALA A 91 4.18 10.76 -10.83
C ALA A 91 3.19 11.92 -10.60
N ASP A 92 1.91 11.76 -10.93
CA ASP A 92 0.89 12.80 -10.70
C ASP A 92 0.20 12.69 -9.32
N LEU A 93 0.64 11.79 -8.43
CA LEU A 93 0.08 11.60 -7.09
C LEU A 93 0.58 12.67 -6.11
N THR A 94 -0.04 13.85 -6.13
CA THR A 94 0.43 15.06 -5.42
C THR A 94 0.46 14.97 -3.90
N ASN A 95 -0.19 13.96 -3.31
CA ASN A 95 -0.30 13.75 -1.86
C ASN A 95 0.81 12.86 -1.28
N CYS A 96 1.79 12.44 -2.09
CA CYS A 96 3.01 11.80 -1.61
C CYS A 96 4.26 12.21 -2.39
N LYS A 97 5.42 11.77 -1.92
CA LYS A 97 6.74 12.00 -2.53
C LYS A 97 7.24 10.77 -3.29
N ALA A 98 6.96 9.58 -2.79
CA ALA A 98 7.36 8.31 -3.39
C ALA A 98 6.24 7.26 -3.29
N VAL A 99 6.32 6.26 -4.17
CA VAL A 99 5.47 5.06 -4.12
C VAL A 99 6.35 3.83 -4.02
N TYR A 100 6.10 3.00 -3.00
CA TYR A 100 6.78 1.72 -2.81
C TYR A 100 5.86 0.60 -3.26
N HIS A 101 6.32 -0.20 -4.22
CA HIS A 101 5.54 -1.27 -4.81
C HIS A 101 6.10 -2.61 -4.35
N GLY A 102 5.24 -3.52 -3.88
CA GLY A 102 5.68 -4.89 -3.59
C GLY A 102 4.63 -5.92 -3.93
N ALA A 103 5.07 -7.17 -4.03
CA ALA A 103 4.21 -8.29 -4.29
C ALA A 103 4.25 -9.30 -3.15
N LEU A 104 3.10 -9.91 -2.87
CA LEU A 104 2.97 -10.97 -1.88
C LEU A 104 2.56 -12.30 -2.56
N PRO A 105 2.99 -13.45 -2.01
CA PRO A 105 2.59 -14.74 -2.55
C PRO A 105 1.10 -14.97 -2.38
N LEU A 106 0.53 -15.92 -3.12
CA LEU A 106 -0.85 -16.36 -2.88
C LEU A 106 -0.92 -17.11 -1.54
N TYR A 107 -1.90 -16.76 -0.72
CA TYR A 107 -2.14 -17.44 0.53
C TYR A 107 -2.76 -18.80 0.32
N LYS A 108 -2.13 -19.80 0.95
CA LYS A 108 -2.67 -21.15 1.17
C LYS A 108 -2.22 -21.56 2.56
N GLU A 109 -2.97 -22.46 3.21
CA GLU A 109 -2.56 -22.96 4.54
C GLU A 109 -1.14 -23.57 4.50
N SER A 110 -0.80 -24.25 3.40
CA SER A 110 0.53 -24.83 3.18
C SER A 110 1.67 -23.79 3.04
N THR A 111 1.35 -22.55 2.63
CA THR A 111 2.32 -21.46 2.43
C THR A 111 2.23 -20.38 3.50
N LYS A 112 1.50 -20.61 4.60
CA LYS A 112 1.26 -19.62 5.67
C LYS A 112 2.56 -19.02 6.23
N ILE A 113 3.59 -19.84 6.42
CA ILE A 113 4.89 -19.39 6.93
C ILE A 113 5.59 -18.46 5.92
N GLU A 114 5.63 -18.87 4.64
CA GLU A 114 6.22 -18.08 3.55
C GLU A 114 5.47 -16.74 3.37
N CYS A 115 4.14 -16.77 3.45
CA CYS A 115 3.28 -15.59 3.36
C CYS A 115 3.60 -14.58 4.46
N ARG A 116 3.78 -15.05 5.71
CA ARG A 116 4.16 -14.21 6.84
C ARG A 116 5.59 -13.66 6.68
N GLN A 117 6.52 -14.50 6.24
CA GLN A 117 7.89 -14.06 5.96
C GLN A 117 7.94 -12.98 4.88
N ALA A 118 7.19 -13.15 3.80
CA ALA A 118 7.10 -12.16 2.73
C ALA A 118 6.57 -10.81 3.22
N ILE A 119 5.53 -10.79 4.06
CA ILE A 119 5.04 -9.53 4.66
C ILE A 119 6.11 -8.89 5.55
N ASN A 120 6.78 -9.66 6.40
CA ASN A 120 7.80 -9.12 7.30
C ASN A 120 8.98 -8.51 6.53
N ILE A 121 9.47 -9.19 5.48
CA ILE A 121 10.53 -8.68 4.62
C ILE A 121 10.06 -7.39 3.92
N PHE A 122 8.83 -7.40 3.40
CA PHE A 122 8.25 -6.26 2.70
C PHE A 122 8.14 -5.02 3.58
N LEU A 123 7.56 -5.17 4.77
CA LEU A 123 7.42 -4.07 5.74
C LEU A 123 8.78 -3.56 6.21
N MET A 124 9.72 -4.48 6.50
CA MET A 124 11.07 -4.10 6.91
C MET A 124 11.77 -3.28 5.82
N GLN A 125 11.70 -3.73 4.56
CA GLN A 125 12.27 -2.97 3.43
C GLN A 125 11.59 -1.60 3.26
N CYS A 126 10.26 -1.53 3.38
CA CYS A 126 9.54 -0.25 3.30
C CYS A 126 10.01 0.74 4.37
N PHE A 127 10.15 0.28 5.63
CA PHE A 127 10.57 1.16 6.72
C PHE A 127 12.04 1.54 6.65
N MET A 128 12.92 0.62 6.25
CA MET A 128 14.34 0.91 6.04
C MET A 128 14.53 1.93 4.92
N GLU A 129 13.94 1.70 3.75
CA GLU A 129 14.04 2.60 2.60
C GLU A 129 13.47 3.99 2.91
N ALA A 130 12.32 4.05 3.60
CA ALA A 130 11.75 5.33 4.02
C ALA A 130 12.68 6.10 4.96
N THR A 131 13.32 5.38 5.90
CA THR A 131 14.27 5.98 6.84
C THR A 131 15.52 6.50 6.13
N GLU A 132 16.11 5.68 5.24
CA GLU A 132 17.30 6.03 4.46
C GLU A 132 17.04 7.20 3.51
N SER A 133 15.82 7.28 2.95
CA SER A 133 15.35 8.39 2.12
C SER A 133 14.96 9.65 2.91
N GLY A 134 15.01 9.62 4.25
CA GLY A 134 14.64 10.76 5.09
C GLY A 134 13.14 11.08 5.11
N TYR A 135 12.29 10.09 4.85
CA TYR A 135 10.84 10.22 4.96
C TYR A 135 10.36 9.98 6.40
N HIS A 136 9.26 10.62 6.78
CA HIS A 136 8.75 10.62 8.15
C HIS A 136 7.33 10.05 8.27
N SER A 137 6.68 9.71 7.15
CA SER A 137 5.33 9.16 7.15
C SER A 137 5.13 8.18 5.99
N ILE A 138 4.55 7.02 6.33
CA ILE A 138 4.25 5.95 5.38
C ILE A 138 2.80 5.51 5.56
N SER A 139 2.06 5.41 4.45
CA SER A 139 0.70 4.88 4.44
C SER A 139 0.70 3.55 3.69
N LEU A 140 0.24 2.50 4.36
CA LEU A 140 0.19 1.15 3.84
C LEU A 140 -1.24 0.58 3.85
N PRO A 141 -1.61 -0.20 2.84
CA PRO A 141 -2.92 -0.83 2.77
C PRO A 141 -3.00 -2.11 3.61
N PRO A 142 -4.20 -2.71 3.74
CA PRO A 142 -4.34 -4.07 4.23
C PRO A 142 -3.67 -5.07 3.27
N LEU A 143 -2.47 -5.53 3.64
CA LEU A 143 -1.62 -6.37 2.82
C LEU A 143 -2.16 -7.79 2.63
N GLY A 144 -2.19 -8.25 1.38
CA GLY A 144 -2.59 -9.59 0.94
C GLY A 144 -4.11 -9.82 0.89
N THR A 145 -4.90 -8.83 1.32
CA THR A 145 -6.37 -8.99 1.47
C THR A 145 -7.13 -8.90 0.15
N ASP A 146 -6.53 -8.27 -0.88
CA ASP A 146 -7.14 -8.12 -2.19
C ASP A 146 -7.12 -9.47 -2.95
N LEU A 147 -6.13 -9.66 -3.83
CA LEU A 147 -6.10 -10.79 -4.76
C LEU A 147 -5.38 -12.02 -4.20
N LYS A 148 -4.79 -11.90 -3.01
CA LYS A 148 -3.89 -12.92 -2.46
C LYS A 148 -4.55 -13.85 -1.46
N GLY A 149 -5.78 -13.56 -1.01
CA GLY A 149 -6.59 -14.46 -0.19
C GLY A 149 -6.22 -14.47 1.29
N TYR A 150 -5.51 -13.45 1.78
CA TYR A 150 -5.21 -13.31 3.21
C TYR A 150 -6.48 -12.88 3.94
N SER A 151 -6.69 -13.38 5.16
CA SER A 151 -7.71 -12.82 6.03
C SER A 151 -7.26 -11.44 6.55
N ALA A 152 -8.22 -10.59 6.92
CA ALA A 152 -7.92 -9.30 7.56
C ALA A 152 -7.12 -9.48 8.86
N GLU A 153 -7.37 -10.56 9.59
CA GLU A 153 -6.63 -10.94 10.80
C GLU A 153 -5.16 -11.25 10.50
N LEU A 154 -4.88 -12.12 9.52
CA LEU A 154 -3.51 -12.45 9.13
C LEU A 154 -2.74 -11.22 8.60
N SER A 155 -3.44 -10.36 7.87
CA SER A 155 -2.88 -9.09 7.38
C SER A 155 -2.49 -8.19 8.55
N ALA A 156 -3.41 -7.97 9.51
CA ALA A 156 -3.17 -7.11 10.67
C ALA A 156 -2.12 -7.69 11.63
N GLU A 157 -2.12 -8.99 11.88
CA GLU A 157 -1.12 -9.67 12.73
C GLU A 157 0.30 -9.52 12.19
N ALA A 158 0.45 -9.45 10.87
CA ALA A 158 1.76 -9.30 10.25
C ALA A 158 2.29 -7.85 10.26
N ILE A 159 1.45 -6.86 10.59
CA ILE A 159 1.80 -5.43 10.70
C ILE A 159 2.03 -5.06 12.19
N GLN A 160 2.74 -5.93 12.93
CA GLN A 160 3.12 -5.70 14.35
C GLN A 160 4.56 -5.22 14.50
#